data_AF-A0A965Y4A1-F1
#
_entry.id   AF-A0A965Y4A1-F1
#
_cell.length_a   1.000
_cell.length_b   1.000
_cell.length_c   1.000
_cell.angle_alpha   90.00
_cell.angle_beta   90.00
_cell.angle_gamma   90.00
#
_symmetry.space_group_name_H-M   'P 1'
#
loop_
_entity.id
_entity.type
_entity.pdbx_description
1 polymer ?
#
loop_
_entity_poly.entity_id
_entity_poly.type
_entity_poly.pdbx_seq_one_letter_code
_entity_poly.pdbx_strand_id
1 'polypeptide(L)' 'MIKNILLEIGTEEIPSRFLPDILDTLEETARNDLTAARIPFKSLSAFATPRRIALA' A
#
# COMPACT_ATOMS: atom_id res chain seq x y z
N MET A 1 -18.89 -12.10 -4.58
CA MET A 1 -18.01 -12.31 -3.41
C MET A 1 -16.86 -11.33 -3.53
N ILE A 2 -16.80 -10.29 -2.68
CA ILE A 2 -15.68 -9.35 -2.69
C ILE A 2 -14.60 -10.00 -1.83
N LYS A 3 -13.49 -10.41 -2.45
CA LYS A 3 -12.31 -10.85 -1.74
C LYS A 3 -11.44 -9.62 -1.51
N ASN A 4 -11.11 -9.32 -0.26
CA ASN A 4 -10.10 -8.31 0.03
C ASN A 4 -8.79 -8.75 -0.64
N ILE A 5 -8.09 -7.80 -1.24
CA ILE A 5 -6.81 -8.04 -1.91
C ILE A 5 -5.71 -7.52 -0.99
N LEU A 6 -4.63 -8.29 -0.88
CA LEU A 6 -3.41 -7.86 -0.22
C LEU A 6 -2.32 -7.75 -1.28
N LEU A 7 -1.80 -6.54 -1.49
CA LEU A 7 -0.56 -6.33 -2.22
C LEU A 7 0.57 -6.32 -1.20
N GLU A 8 1.53 -7.23 -1.34
CA GLU A 8 2.70 -7.31 -0.47
C GLU A 8 3.99 -7.24 -1.28
N ILE A 9 4.93 -6.43 -0.81
CA ILE A 9 6.27 -6.30 -1.37
C ILE A 9 7.26 -6.69 -0.27
N GLY A 10 7.98 -7.78 -0.49
CA GLY A 10 9.13 -8.15 0.33
C GLY A 10 10.31 -7.23 0.03
N THR A 11 10.94 -6.70 1.06
CA THR A 11 12.09 -5.80 0.94
C THR A 11 13.27 -6.37 1.73
N GLU A 12 14.49 -5.90 1.42
CA GLU A 12 15.65 -6.24 2.24
C GLU A 12 15.61 -5.46 3.56
N GLU A 13 16.41 -4.40 3.73
CA GLU A 13 16.36 -3.54 4.90
C GLU A 13 16.16 -2.08 4.47
N ILE A 14 14.95 -1.57 4.69
CA ILE A 14 14.61 -0.17 4.51
C ILE A 14 14.90 0.58 5.82
N PRO A 15 15.69 1.66 5.79
CA PRO A 15 15.89 2.49 6.97
C PRO A 15 14.56 3.05 7.48
N SER A 16 14.27 2.87 8.76
CA SER A 16 12.96 3.16 9.36
C SER A 16 12.44 4.59 9.12
N ARG A 17 13.36 5.56 8.94
CA ARG A 17 13.01 6.96 8.65
C ARG A 17 12.23 7.15 7.35
N PHE A 18 12.34 6.22 6.39
CA PHE A 18 11.65 6.30 5.11
C PHE A 18 10.26 5.66 5.13
N LEU A 19 9.97 4.84 6.15
CA LEU A 19 8.70 4.11 6.20
C LEU A 19 7.47 5.03 6.23
N PRO A 20 7.42 6.14 7.00
CA PRO A 20 6.27 7.05 6.98
C PRO A 20 5.97 7.59 5.57
N ASP A 21 6.98 8.12 4.89
CA ASP A 21 6.82 8.68 3.54
C ASP A 21 6.37 7.62 2.52
N ILE A 22 6.88 6.39 2.65
CA ILE A 22 6.49 5.26 1.79
C ILE A 22 5.02 4.91 2.00
N LEU A 23 4.52 4.91 3.24
CA LEU A 23 3.13 4.59 3.55
C LEU A 23 2.18 5.61 2.94
N ASP A 24 2.47 6.90 3.12
CA ASP A 24 1.67 7.99 2.56
C ASP A 24 1.65 7.93 1.03
N THR A 25 2.83 7.76 0.42
CA THR A 25 2.97 7.66 -1.04
C THR A 25 2.22 6.44 -1.61
N LEU A 26 2.31 5.29 -0.93
CA LEU A 26 1.66 4.05 -1.39
C LEU A 26 0.14 4.17 -1.36
N GLU A 27 -0.42 4.72 -0.28
CA GLU A 27 -1.86 4.89 -0.18
C GLU A 27 -2.39 5.90 -1.19
N GLU A 28 -1.71 7.05 -1.36
CA GLU A 28 -2.10 8.07 -2.33
C GLU A 28 -2.05 7.53 -3.76
N THR A 29 -0.93 6.88 -4.12
CA THR A 29 -0.74 6.30 -5.46
C THR A 29 -1.81 5.25 -5.76
N ALA A 30 -2.05 4.32 -4.83
CA ALA A 30 -3.06 3.29 -5.02
C ALA A 30 -4.47 3.87 -5.14
N ARG A 31 -4.82 4.88 -4.34
CA ARG A 31 -6.11 5.57 -4.41
C ARG A 31 -6.31 6.22 -5.77
N ASN A 32 -5.29 6.89 -6.29
CA ASN A 32 -5.34 7.55 -7.59
C ASN A 32 -5.46 6.53 -8.73
N ASP A 33 -4.64 5.48 -8.72
CA ASP A 33 -4.61 4.45 -9.76
C ASP A 33 -5.91 3.64 -9.82
N LEU A 34 -6.43 3.20 -8.67
CA LEU A 34 -7.70 2.47 -8.61
C LEU A 34 -8.87 3.33 -9.08
N THR A 35 -8.88 4.62 -8.70
CA THR A 35 -9.90 5.58 -9.13
C THR A 35 -9.84 5.81 -10.64
N ALA A 36 -8.64 6.02 -11.20
CA ALA A 36 -8.42 6.18 -12.63
C ALA A 36 -8.86 4.94 -13.43
N ALA A 37 -8.59 3.74 -12.90
CA ALA A 37 -9.03 2.48 -13.46
C ALA A 37 -10.52 2.17 -13.24
N ARG A 38 -11.26 3.04 -12.53
CA ARG A 38 -12.68 2.85 -12.14
C ARG A 38 -12.91 1.55 -11.35
N ILE A 39 -11.93 1.13 -10.56
CA ILE A 39 -12.02 -0.03 -9.69
C ILE A 39 -12.58 0.44 -8.34
N PRO A 40 -13.79 0.00 -7.94
CA PRO A 40 -14.37 0.40 -6.66
C PRO A 40 -13.65 -0.27 -5.50
N PHE A 41 -13.34 0.51 -4.45
CA PHE A 41 -12.81 0.02 -3.18
C PHE A 41 -13.53 0.72 -2.02
N LYS A 42 -13.59 0.06 -0.86
CA LYS A 42 -14.23 0.62 0.34
C LYS A 42 -13.24 1.38 1.22
N SER A 43 -12.03 0.86 1.32
CA SER A 43 -10.95 1.37 2.16
C SER A 43 -9.62 0.95 1.55
N LEU A 44 -8.57 1.69 1.89
CA LEU A 44 -7.18 1.34 1.62
C LEU A 44 -6.43 1.54 2.93
N SER A 45 -5.46 0.68 3.22
CA SER A 45 -4.57 0.83 4.36
C SER A 45 -3.18 0.32 4.03
N ALA A 46 -2.18 1.19 4.19
CA ALA A 46 -0.78 0.85 4.01
C ALA A 46 -0.15 0.44 5.36
N PHE A 47 0.73 -0.57 5.30
CA PHE A 47 1.50 -1.05 6.45
C PHE A 47 2.94 -1.30 6.03
N ALA A 48 3.90 -1.09 6.93
CA ALA A 48 5.29 -1.35 6.63
C ALA A 48 6.11 -1.74 7.85
N THR A 49 7.12 -2.54 7.59
CA THR A 49 8.28 -2.85 8.44
C THR A 49 9.53 -2.69 7.57
N PRO A 50 10.75 -2.65 8.13
CA PRO A 50 11.97 -2.55 7.33
C PRO A 50 12.10 -3.58 6.20
N ARG A 51 11.48 -4.77 6.35
CA ARG A 51 11.57 -5.90 5.41
C ARG A 51 10.29 -6.19 4.61
N ARG A 52 9.25 -5.38 4.79
CA ARG A 52 7.93 -5.63 4.16
C ARG A 52 7.12 -4.35 4.05
N ILE A 53 6.51 -4.15 2.89
CA ILE A 53 5.47 -3.14 2.66
C ILE A 53 4.19 -3.86 2.22
N ALA A 54 3.03 -3.43 2.69
CA ALA A 54 1.75 -4.03 2.37
C ALA A 54 0.66 -2.96 2.17
N LEU A 55 -0.29 -3.25 1.28
CA LEU A 55 -1.51 -2.47 1.05
C LEU A 55 -2.71 -3.43 1.08
N ALA A 56 -3.73 -3.10 1.87
CA ALA A 56 -4.95 -3.89 2.08
C ALA A 56 -6.24 -3.06 1.86
#